data_AF-A0AAN6DDM4-F1
#
_entry.id   AF-A0AAN6DDM4-F1
#
_cell.length_a   1.000
_cell.length_b   1.000
_cell.length_c   1.000
_cell.angle_alpha   90.00
_cell.angle_beta   90.00
_cell.angle_gamma   90.00
#
_symmetry.space_group_name_H-M   'P 1'
#
loop_
_entity.id
_entity.type
_entity.pdbx_description
1 polymer ?
#
loop_
_entity_poly.entity_id
_entity_poly.type
_entity_poly.pdbx_seq_one_letter_code
_entity_poly.pdbx_strand_id
1 'polypeptide(L)'
;MTGIHRQRVLAGLRQIHCFRDPGLFAQSPHAAPSLCLEYKINRALDQNVASEHLVRYFKEHPRETIGAATLDRVLEHLSPTLYREFFERLLVSGHKFSAGSQAKRLLTRLCSGTVAERATFLLKTRKYPQNPFLSQYSDDMRVTTIKRLNEKTYTHEALLFLNLYKSTLTPESGRWPQYYRLWNDLMLRHGRHPVLNASTVHSSIDLILRHYFVVERDLEKGLKIMNRYFEATDTELSPSRIDSINLAFLKCLSATPAASPQVLVSYVLTMYPSSYRVLEQVGLLSMIYENRCGPVFKRPELLLKPNIRDELVCGDRMPPLDVLAIVYRSLLFSTRPSKLQTKVLFAHYLDFIQTNPPSSSLVLDMFLSYMDRVHHRPIFAARLLESFLEKDGYSKAAKIHSTAVNAVLSRLASLDVSRAVELANRLRNIICFDARVFYSFVCNLDRIGETDAARVFYNKLLDHQASVAPNHAILNFSKLGHLCYKNKWPVPQLSRDSTPKRRSHEIANTKKLSYTEIVDFLDTMRTNS
;
A
#
# COMPACT_ATOMS: atom_id res chain seq x y z
N MET A 1 -51.24 34.27 26.94
CA MET A 1 -50.05 34.93 26.37
C MET A 1 -49.13 33.94 25.65
N THR A 2 -49.55 33.31 24.53
CA THR A 2 -48.73 32.27 23.84
C THR A 2 -48.77 32.34 22.30
N GLY A 3 -49.63 33.17 21.69
CA GLY A 3 -49.72 33.31 20.23
C GLY A 3 -48.77 34.34 19.62
N ILE A 4 -48.63 35.51 20.26
CA ILE A 4 -47.92 36.67 19.70
C ILE A 4 -46.39 36.48 19.75
N HIS A 5 -45.87 35.80 20.78
CA HIS A 5 -44.43 35.50 20.88
C HIS A 5 -43.99 34.43 19.86
N ARG A 6 -44.83 33.43 19.60
CA ARG A 6 -44.57 32.37 18.61
C ARG A 6 -44.63 32.90 17.18
N GLN A 7 -45.55 33.82 16.89
CA GLN A 7 -45.61 34.50 15.58
C GLN A 7 -44.47 35.51 15.39
N ARG A 8 -44.02 36.22 16.42
CA ARG A 8 -42.83 37.11 16.33
C ARG A 8 -41.52 36.34 16.18
N VAL A 9 -41.36 35.18 16.83
CA VAL A 9 -40.20 34.30 16.62
C VAL A 9 -40.22 33.67 15.23
N LEU A 10 -41.39 33.26 14.72
CA LEU A 10 -41.54 32.77 13.34
C LEU A 10 -41.37 33.88 12.29
N ALA A 11 -41.77 35.12 12.57
CA ALA A 11 -41.53 36.27 11.70
C ALA A 11 -40.06 36.72 11.72
N GLY A 12 -39.40 36.68 12.88
CA GLY A 12 -37.96 36.91 13.00
C GLY A 12 -37.13 35.83 12.28
N LEU A 13 -37.54 34.56 12.36
CA LEU A 13 -36.92 33.47 11.60
C LEU A 13 -37.20 33.56 10.10
N ARG A 14 -38.35 34.09 9.68
CA ARG A 14 -38.66 34.38 8.27
C ARG A 14 -37.88 35.58 7.73
N GLN A 15 -37.50 36.55 8.57
CA GLN A 15 -36.60 37.66 8.18
C GLN A 15 -35.12 37.26 8.11
N ILE A 16 -34.69 36.26 8.88
CA ILE A 16 -33.31 35.72 8.81
C ILE A 16 -33.13 34.78 7.59
N HIS A 17 -34.22 34.26 7.03
CA HIS A 17 -34.24 33.50 5.78
C HIS A 17 -34.61 34.38 4.57
N CYS A 18 -33.76 35.35 4.25
CA CYS A 18 -33.76 35.97 2.92
C CYS A 18 -33.06 35.05 1.92
N PHE A 19 -33.77 34.02 1.45
CA PHE A 19 -33.79 33.72 0.01
C PHE A 19 -35.24 33.50 -0.37
N ARG A 20 -35.79 34.50 -1.07
CA ARG A 20 -37.03 34.40 -1.85
C ARG A 20 -36.99 33.15 -2.73
N ASP A 21 -38.17 32.64 -3.04
CA ASP A 21 -38.46 31.56 -3.99
C ASP A 21 -37.29 31.06 -4.87
N PRO A 22 -36.97 29.75 -4.89
CA PRO A 22 -35.90 29.19 -5.72
C PRO A 22 -36.14 29.32 -7.23
N GLY A 23 -37.34 29.72 -7.65
CA GLY A 23 -37.74 29.81 -9.07
C GLY A 23 -36.85 30.76 -9.89
N LEU A 24 -36.22 31.75 -9.26
CA LEU A 24 -35.35 32.72 -9.94
C LEU A 24 -33.84 32.41 -9.86
N PHE A 25 -33.42 31.44 -9.05
CA PHE A 25 -32.00 31.09 -8.89
C PHE A 25 -31.57 29.84 -9.67
N ALA A 26 -32.52 29.13 -10.28
CA ALA A 26 -32.25 27.98 -11.13
C ALA A 26 -31.72 28.33 -12.54
N GLN A 27 -31.60 29.62 -12.89
CA GLN A 27 -31.20 30.09 -14.23
C GLN A 27 -29.86 30.83 -14.31
N SER A 28 -29.10 30.96 -13.21
CA SER A 28 -27.78 31.64 -13.27
C SER A 28 -26.61 30.65 -13.24
N PRO A 29 -25.62 30.73 -14.17
CA PRO A 29 -24.50 29.78 -14.24
C PRO A 29 -23.45 29.89 -13.12
N HIS A 30 -23.60 30.83 -12.17
CA HIS A 30 -22.51 31.25 -11.27
C HIS A 30 -22.84 31.22 -9.76
N ALA A 31 -23.78 30.39 -9.30
CA ALA A 31 -23.95 30.18 -7.85
C ALA A 31 -22.68 29.55 -7.23
N ALA A 32 -22.12 30.20 -6.20
CA ALA A 32 -20.91 29.73 -5.52
C ALA A 32 -21.12 28.30 -4.94
N PRO A 33 -20.20 27.34 -5.18
CA PRO A 33 -20.37 25.94 -4.78
C PRO A 33 -20.61 25.71 -3.28
N SER A 34 -20.12 26.62 -2.42
CA SER A 34 -20.24 26.56 -0.95
C SER A 34 -21.68 26.77 -0.46
N LEU A 35 -22.44 27.69 -1.07
CA LEU A 35 -23.84 27.96 -0.72
C LEU A 35 -24.79 26.78 -1.07
N CYS A 36 -24.41 25.96 -2.05
CA CYS A 36 -25.20 24.80 -2.49
C CYS A 36 -25.11 23.62 -1.50
N LEU A 37 -23.96 23.42 -0.84
CA LEU A 37 -23.76 22.34 0.12
C LEU A 37 -24.44 22.65 1.46
N GLU A 38 -24.30 23.88 1.94
CA GLU A 38 -24.92 24.33 3.20
C GLU A 38 -26.45 24.26 3.13
N TYR A 39 -27.05 24.67 2.01
CA TYR A 39 -28.48 24.51 1.76
C TYR A 39 -28.92 23.03 1.77
N LYS A 40 -28.12 22.14 1.15
CA LYS A 40 -28.40 20.69 1.10
C LYS A 40 -28.26 20.02 2.46
N ILE A 41 -27.32 20.47 3.30
CA ILE A 41 -27.16 20.03 4.68
C ILE A 41 -28.32 20.55 5.54
N ASN A 42 -28.67 21.83 5.44
CA ASN A 42 -29.80 22.41 6.20
C ASN A 42 -31.14 21.76 5.82
N ARG A 43 -31.35 21.43 4.54
CA ARG A 43 -32.52 20.67 4.07
C ARG A 43 -32.51 19.22 4.56
N ALA A 44 -31.34 18.60 4.66
CA ALA A 44 -31.16 17.27 5.23
C ALA A 44 -31.42 17.23 6.76
N LEU A 45 -31.30 18.37 7.44
CA LEU A 45 -31.45 18.54 8.89
C LEU A 45 -32.81 19.12 9.31
N ASP A 46 -33.76 19.26 8.39
CA ASP A 46 -35.09 19.79 8.70
C ASP A 46 -35.82 18.87 9.72
N GLN A 47 -36.38 19.48 10.77
CA GLN A 47 -36.78 18.81 12.03
C GLN A 47 -37.88 17.77 11.86
N ASN A 48 -38.62 17.81 10.76
CA ASN A 48 -39.72 16.90 10.48
C ASN A 48 -39.26 15.56 9.86
N VAL A 49 -37.96 15.39 9.61
CA VAL A 49 -37.46 14.22 8.89
C VAL A 49 -36.21 13.60 9.52
N ALA A 50 -35.30 14.37 10.12
CA ALA A 50 -34.08 13.85 10.76
C ALA A 50 -34.34 13.33 12.20
N SER A 51 -33.56 12.34 12.65
CA SER A 51 -33.63 11.82 14.02
C SER A 51 -33.25 12.90 15.03
N GLU A 52 -33.84 12.82 16.22
CA GLU A 52 -33.56 13.77 17.30
C GLU A 52 -32.07 13.82 17.65
N HIS A 53 -31.34 12.71 17.48
CA HIS A 53 -29.90 12.62 17.70
C HIS A 53 -29.08 13.39 16.66
N LEU A 54 -29.41 13.28 15.37
CA LEU A 54 -28.74 14.05 14.32
C LEU A 54 -29.02 15.54 14.48
N VAL A 55 -30.28 15.90 14.75
CA VAL A 55 -30.71 17.27 15.00
C VAL A 55 -30.04 17.86 16.25
N ARG A 56 -29.93 17.09 17.34
CA ARG A 56 -29.27 17.50 18.59
C ARG A 56 -27.77 17.74 18.36
N TYR A 57 -27.09 16.85 17.65
CA TYR A 57 -25.67 17.00 17.32
C TYR A 57 -25.37 18.31 16.58
N PHE A 58 -26.15 18.64 15.54
CA PHE A 58 -25.97 19.89 14.79
C PHE A 58 -26.45 21.15 15.52
N LYS A 59 -27.35 21.01 16.51
CA LYS A 59 -27.72 22.10 17.44
C LYS A 59 -26.62 22.38 18.47
N GLU A 60 -25.92 21.36 18.93
CA GLU A 60 -24.81 21.45 19.88
C GLU A 60 -23.51 21.98 19.25
N HIS A 61 -23.41 21.99 17.91
CA HIS A 61 -22.25 22.46 17.15
C HIS A 61 -22.66 23.53 16.10
N PRO A 62 -23.14 24.72 16.52
CA PRO A 62 -23.71 25.70 15.60
C PRO A 62 -22.66 26.43 14.74
N ARG A 63 -23.14 26.85 13.57
CA ARG A 63 -22.58 27.61 12.42
C ARG A 63 -21.21 28.31 12.49
N GLU A 64 -20.67 28.73 13.63
CA GLU A 64 -19.35 29.39 13.70
C GLU A 64 -18.17 28.43 13.48
N THR A 65 -18.38 27.12 13.71
CA THR A 65 -17.41 26.06 13.33
C THR A 65 -17.66 25.49 11.93
N ILE A 66 -18.85 25.75 11.34
CA ILE A 66 -19.33 25.13 10.10
C ILE A 66 -19.38 26.14 8.92
N GLY A 67 -19.30 27.45 9.18
CA GLY A 67 -19.35 28.51 8.15
C GLY A 67 -18.21 28.51 7.13
N ALA A 68 -17.23 27.63 7.28
CA ALA A 68 -16.21 27.29 6.27
C ALA A 68 -15.97 25.77 6.19
N ALA A 69 -16.88 24.94 6.71
CA ALA A 69 -16.71 23.50 6.76
C ALA A 69 -17.07 22.86 5.42
N THR A 70 -16.04 22.39 4.72
CA THR A 70 -16.21 21.37 3.69
C THR A 70 -16.93 20.16 4.30
N LEU A 71 -17.68 19.39 3.49
CA LEU A 71 -18.31 18.13 3.92
C LEU A 71 -17.32 17.23 4.69
N ASP A 72 -16.03 17.33 4.39
CA ASP A 72 -14.94 16.68 5.11
C ASP A 72 -14.85 17.05 6.60
N ARG A 73 -14.99 18.34 6.96
CA ARG A 73 -14.97 18.78 8.37
C ARG A 73 -16.20 18.29 9.12
N VAL A 74 -17.37 18.27 8.48
CA VAL A 74 -18.58 17.70 9.07
C VAL A 74 -18.41 16.20 9.30
N LEU A 75 -17.87 15.48 8.32
CA LEU A 75 -17.55 14.06 8.45
C LEU A 75 -16.44 13.78 9.47
N GLU A 76 -15.54 14.70 9.80
CA GLU A 76 -14.51 14.52 10.83
C GLU A 76 -15.06 14.50 12.25
N HIS A 77 -16.12 15.25 12.50
CA HIS A 77 -16.66 15.46 13.84
C HIS A 77 -17.92 14.64 14.09
N LEU A 78 -18.57 14.14 13.03
CA LEU A 78 -19.82 13.38 13.13
C LEU A 78 -19.57 12.02 13.81
N SER A 79 -20.42 11.68 14.78
CA SER A 79 -20.34 10.39 15.47
C SER A 79 -20.45 9.22 14.49
N PRO A 80 -19.63 8.16 14.68
CA PRO A 80 -19.73 6.89 13.98
C PRO A 80 -21.14 6.31 13.77
N THR A 81 -22.03 6.54 14.72
CA THR A 81 -23.40 6.01 14.71
C THR A 81 -24.37 6.83 13.84
N LEU A 82 -24.02 8.09 13.53
CA LEU A 82 -24.87 9.03 12.79
C LEU A 82 -24.53 9.14 11.30
N TYR A 83 -23.39 8.58 10.85
CA TYR A 83 -22.97 8.66 9.44
C TYR A 83 -24.01 8.08 8.48
N ARG A 84 -24.58 6.91 8.79
CA ARG A 84 -25.54 6.25 7.90
C ARG A 84 -26.72 7.17 7.62
N GLU A 85 -27.31 7.70 8.68
CA GLU A 85 -28.44 8.62 8.58
C GLU A 85 -28.05 9.90 7.85
N PHE A 86 -26.90 10.48 8.17
CA PHE A 86 -26.40 11.68 7.50
C PHE A 86 -26.20 11.47 5.99
N PHE A 87 -25.62 10.34 5.59
CA PHE A 87 -25.47 9.98 4.17
C PHE A 87 -26.82 9.75 3.50
N GLU A 88 -27.75 9.02 4.12
CA GLU A 88 -29.12 8.86 3.60
C GLU A 88 -29.79 10.22 3.37
N ARG A 89 -29.58 11.19 4.25
CA ARG A 89 -30.16 12.52 4.12
C ARG A 89 -29.50 13.36 3.03
N LEU A 90 -28.18 13.28 2.87
CA LEU A 90 -27.47 13.88 1.74
C LEU A 90 -27.92 13.28 0.40
N LEU A 91 -28.22 11.98 0.39
CA LEU A 91 -28.82 11.34 -0.78
C LEU A 91 -30.21 11.92 -1.08
N VAL A 92 -31.06 12.05 -0.07
CA VAL A 92 -32.41 12.63 -0.22
C VAL A 92 -32.37 14.10 -0.67
N SER A 93 -31.35 14.86 -0.26
CA SER A 93 -31.19 16.26 -0.65
C SER A 93 -30.60 16.45 -2.06
N GLY A 94 -30.27 15.37 -2.77
CA GLY A 94 -29.76 15.43 -4.14
C GLY A 94 -28.28 15.82 -4.22
N HIS A 95 -27.49 15.53 -3.18
CA HIS A 95 -26.06 15.77 -3.20
C HIS A 95 -25.35 14.88 -4.24
N LYS A 96 -24.43 15.44 -5.03
CA LYS A 96 -23.62 14.69 -5.98
C LYS A 96 -22.25 14.38 -5.37
N PHE A 97 -21.91 13.10 -5.27
CA PHE A 97 -20.64 12.63 -4.70
C PHE A 97 -19.55 12.55 -5.77
N SER A 98 -18.46 13.30 -5.58
CA SER A 98 -17.27 13.32 -6.44
C SER A 98 -16.09 12.55 -5.82
N ALA A 99 -15.16 12.09 -6.66
CA ALA A 99 -13.92 11.48 -6.18
C ALA A 99 -12.99 12.53 -5.54
N GLY A 100 -12.80 12.41 -4.22
CA GLY A 100 -11.97 13.30 -3.40
C GLY A 100 -11.73 12.71 -2.00
N SER A 101 -11.33 13.54 -1.03
CA SER A 101 -11.21 13.16 0.39
C SER A 101 -12.52 12.55 0.95
N GLN A 102 -13.64 13.08 0.50
CA GLN A 102 -15.01 12.66 0.83
C GLN A 102 -15.30 11.24 0.34
N ALA A 103 -14.95 10.95 -0.92
CA ALA A 103 -15.03 9.61 -1.49
C ALA A 103 -14.20 8.61 -0.68
N LYS A 104 -12.94 8.94 -0.33
CA LYS A 104 -12.08 8.02 0.44
C LYS A 104 -12.66 7.68 1.81
N ARG A 105 -13.29 8.62 2.52
CA ARG A 105 -13.94 8.36 3.82
C ARG A 105 -15.21 7.53 3.67
N LEU A 106 -16.06 7.90 2.73
CA LEU A 106 -17.30 7.18 2.41
C LEU A 106 -16.98 5.73 1.99
N LEU A 107 -15.95 5.54 1.17
CA LEU A 107 -15.49 4.23 0.72
C LEU A 107 -14.84 3.40 1.82
N THR A 108 -14.01 4.01 2.68
CA THR A 108 -13.43 3.32 3.85
C THR A 108 -14.54 2.76 4.74
N ARG A 109 -15.60 3.54 4.98
CA ARG A 109 -16.78 3.13 5.75
C ARG A 109 -17.62 2.07 5.05
N LEU A 110 -17.92 2.23 3.76
CA LEU A 110 -18.63 1.24 2.96
C LEU A 110 -17.90 -0.12 2.99
N CYS A 111 -16.58 -0.07 3.03
CA CYS A 111 -15.69 -1.23 3.10
C CYS A 111 -15.53 -1.84 4.50
N SER A 112 -15.79 -1.09 5.56
CA SER A 112 -15.67 -1.55 6.95
C SER A 112 -17.02 -1.70 7.66
N GLY A 113 -18.12 -1.37 6.97
CA GLY A 113 -19.47 -1.31 7.53
C GLY A 113 -20.19 -2.66 7.55
N THR A 114 -21.34 -2.65 8.20
CA THR A 114 -22.33 -3.74 8.23
C THR A 114 -23.02 -3.94 6.88
N VAL A 115 -23.72 -5.07 6.71
CA VAL A 115 -24.56 -5.33 5.53
C VAL A 115 -25.60 -4.22 5.33
N ALA A 116 -26.16 -3.68 6.42
CA ALA A 116 -27.13 -2.59 6.37
C ALA A 116 -26.50 -1.26 5.89
N GLU A 117 -25.27 -0.95 6.32
CA GLU A 117 -24.52 0.20 5.80
C GLU A 117 -24.20 0.02 4.31
N ARG A 118 -23.82 -1.18 3.85
CA ARG A 118 -23.62 -1.46 2.41
C ARG A 118 -24.92 -1.31 1.60
N ALA A 119 -26.04 -1.80 2.13
CA ALA A 119 -27.35 -1.66 1.50
C ALA A 119 -27.80 -0.19 1.37
N THR A 120 -27.37 0.66 2.31
CA THR A 120 -27.63 2.12 2.28
C THR A 120 -27.01 2.81 1.06
N PHE A 121 -25.93 2.25 0.52
CA PHE A 121 -25.27 2.79 -0.67
C PHE A 121 -25.87 2.28 -2.00
N LEU A 122 -26.65 1.19 -1.96
CA LEU A 122 -27.33 0.60 -3.11
C LEU A 122 -28.78 1.10 -3.30
N LEU A 123 -29.34 1.79 -2.30
CA LEU A 123 -30.79 1.92 -2.05
C LEU A 123 -31.66 2.00 -3.32
N LYS A 124 -32.34 0.88 -3.60
CA LYS A 124 -33.72 0.91 -4.08
C LYS A 124 -34.56 0.31 -2.95
N THR A 125 -35.07 1.14 -2.05
CA THR A 125 -36.02 0.71 -1.01
C THR A 125 -37.40 1.27 -1.32
N ARG A 126 -38.47 0.70 -0.74
CA ARG A 126 -39.84 1.24 -0.89
C ARG A 126 -39.96 2.74 -0.52
N LYS A 127 -39.04 3.26 0.31
CA LYS A 127 -38.98 4.69 0.69
C LYS A 127 -38.22 5.58 -0.30
N TYR A 128 -37.32 5.02 -1.13
CA TYR A 128 -36.48 5.78 -2.06
C TYR A 128 -36.39 5.04 -3.40
N PRO A 129 -37.21 5.44 -4.40
CA PRO A 129 -37.33 4.70 -5.66
C PRO A 129 -36.15 4.91 -6.62
N GLN A 130 -35.36 5.97 -6.44
CA GLN A 130 -34.22 6.31 -7.29
C GLN A 130 -32.95 5.65 -6.78
N ASN A 131 -32.21 4.99 -7.67
CA ASN A 131 -30.94 4.35 -7.33
C ASN A 131 -29.82 5.41 -7.17
N PRO A 132 -29.34 5.69 -5.95
CA PRO A 132 -28.42 6.80 -5.67
C PRO A 132 -27.06 6.62 -6.34
N PHE A 133 -26.62 5.36 -6.51
CA PHE A 133 -25.38 5.06 -7.20
C PHE A 133 -25.43 5.51 -8.68
N LEU A 134 -26.59 5.39 -9.33
CA LEU A 134 -26.78 5.81 -10.71
C LEU A 134 -26.99 7.32 -10.84
N SER A 135 -27.72 7.96 -9.94
CA SER A 135 -28.13 9.37 -10.12
C SER A 135 -27.21 10.38 -9.45
N GLN A 136 -26.47 9.99 -8.40
CA GLN A 136 -25.76 10.94 -7.53
C GLN A 136 -24.26 10.74 -7.46
N TYR A 137 -23.73 9.61 -7.95
CA TYR A 137 -22.29 9.35 -7.90
C TYR A 137 -21.67 9.79 -9.21
N SER A 138 -20.58 10.55 -9.13
CA SER A 138 -19.70 10.77 -10.29
C SER A 138 -19.13 9.44 -10.79
N ASP A 139 -18.71 9.38 -12.04
CA ASP A 139 -18.10 8.17 -12.62
C ASP A 139 -16.86 7.71 -11.84
N ASP A 140 -16.01 8.64 -11.43
CA ASP A 140 -14.83 8.31 -10.63
C ASP A 140 -15.20 7.71 -9.28
N MET A 141 -16.27 8.22 -8.65
CA MET A 141 -16.79 7.65 -7.41
C MET A 141 -17.31 6.23 -7.65
N ARG A 142 -18.07 6.01 -8.73
CA ARG A 142 -18.60 4.68 -9.10
C ARG A 142 -17.49 3.65 -9.28
N VAL A 143 -16.47 4.02 -10.04
CA VAL A 143 -15.28 3.18 -10.31
C VAL A 143 -14.53 2.89 -9.02
N THR A 144 -14.32 3.90 -8.18
CA THR A 144 -13.60 3.72 -6.92
C THR A 144 -14.38 2.84 -5.94
N THR A 145 -15.72 2.97 -5.89
CA THR A 145 -16.58 2.07 -5.10
C THR A 145 -16.43 0.62 -5.51
N ILE A 146 -16.53 0.32 -6.80
CA ILE A 146 -16.39 -1.06 -7.31
C ILE A 146 -15.00 -1.62 -6.97
N LYS A 147 -13.93 -0.85 -7.20
CA LYS A 147 -12.55 -1.27 -6.86
C LYS A 147 -12.40 -1.61 -5.38
N ARG A 148 -12.91 -0.74 -4.50
CA ARG A 148 -12.78 -0.91 -3.05
C ARG A 148 -13.58 -2.09 -2.52
N LEU A 149 -14.79 -2.29 -3.02
CA LEU A 149 -15.59 -3.49 -2.72
C LEU A 149 -14.85 -4.76 -3.15
N ASN A 150 -14.26 -4.74 -4.34
CA ASN A 150 -13.45 -5.84 -4.86
C ASN A 150 -12.20 -6.09 -3.97
N GLU A 151 -11.49 -5.04 -3.56
CA GLU A 151 -10.35 -5.09 -2.61
C GLU A 151 -10.72 -5.76 -1.28
N LYS A 152 -11.95 -5.58 -0.80
CA LYS A 152 -12.46 -6.16 0.44
C LYS A 152 -13.15 -7.50 0.27
N THR A 153 -13.08 -8.12 -0.91
CA THR A 153 -13.70 -9.42 -1.22
C THR A 153 -15.24 -9.43 -1.11
N TYR A 154 -15.89 -8.25 -1.10
CA TYR A 154 -17.35 -8.12 -1.15
C TYR A 154 -17.86 -8.31 -2.58
N THR A 155 -17.79 -9.56 -3.03
CA THR A 155 -17.97 -9.97 -4.43
C THR A 155 -19.38 -9.71 -4.93
N HIS A 156 -20.38 -10.05 -4.12
CA HIS A 156 -21.79 -9.89 -4.48
C HIS A 156 -22.12 -8.42 -4.70
N GLU A 157 -21.71 -7.56 -3.76
CA GLU A 157 -21.88 -6.12 -3.87
C GLU A 157 -21.07 -5.56 -5.05
N ALA A 158 -19.81 -5.96 -5.23
CA ALA A 158 -19.02 -5.52 -6.39
C ALA A 158 -19.70 -5.84 -7.73
N LEU A 159 -20.28 -7.03 -7.89
CA LEU A 159 -21.06 -7.42 -9.07
C LEU A 159 -22.33 -6.57 -9.25
N LEU A 160 -23.07 -6.31 -8.17
CA LEU A 160 -24.25 -5.46 -8.21
C LEU A 160 -23.90 -4.04 -8.67
N PHE A 161 -22.88 -3.43 -8.05
CA PHE A 161 -22.40 -2.10 -8.41
C PHE A 161 -21.86 -2.05 -9.84
N LEU A 162 -21.17 -3.11 -10.30
CA LEU A 162 -20.66 -3.21 -11.66
C LEU A 162 -21.79 -3.31 -12.70
N ASN A 163 -22.84 -4.09 -12.43
CA ASN A 163 -24.03 -4.16 -13.29
C ASN A 163 -24.79 -2.84 -13.35
N LEU A 164 -24.88 -2.14 -12.22
CA LEU A 164 -25.43 -0.78 -12.19
C LEU A 164 -24.58 0.17 -13.02
N TYR A 165 -23.26 0.12 -12.91
CA TYR A 165 -22.40 0.95 -13.75
C TYR A 165 -22.59 0.64 -15.24
N LYS A 166 -22.70 -0.64 -15.63
CA LYS A 166 -23.03 -1.05 -17.01
C LYS A 166 -24.30 -0.38 -17.52
N SER A 167 -25.35 -0.30 -16.71
CA SER A 167 -26.63 0.32 -17.12
C SER A 167 -26.55 1.82 -17.39
N THR A 168 -25.46 2.50 -17.01
CA THR A 168 -25.21 3.92 -17.35
C THR A 168 -24.46 4.11 -18.68
N LEU A 169 -23.95 3.02 -19.27
CA LEU A 169 -23.11 3.08 -20.46
C LEU A 169 -23.98 2.96 -21.71
N THR A 170 -23.88 3.95 -22.60
CA THR A 170 -24.41 3.85 -23.97
C THR A 170 -23.40 3.15 -24.88
N PRO A 171 -23.81 2.56 -26.01
CA PRO A 171 -22.89 1.92 -26.95
C PRO A 171 -21.72 2.81 -27.38
N GLU A 172 -21.97 4.11 -27.55
CA GLU A 172 -20.99 5.12 -27.98
C GLU A 172 -20.12 5.65 -26.82
N SER A 173 -20.33 5.17 -25.60
CA SER A 173 -19.62 5.67 -24.42
C SER A 173 -18.14 5.32 -24.45
N GLY A 174 -17.26 6.32 -24.40
CA GLY A 174 -15.80 6.12 -24.23
C GLY A 174 -15.40 5.47 -22.89
N ARG A 175 -16.36 5.09 -22.03
CA ARG A 175 -16.15 4.53 -20.69
C ARG A 175 -16.18 3.00 -20.65
N TRP A 176 -16.57 2.33 -21.74
CA TRP A 176 -16.51 0.87 -21.85
C TRP A 176 -15.15 0.28 -21.44
N PRO A 177 -13.99 0.82 -21.88
CA PRO A 177 -12.69 0.26 -21.49
C PRO A 177 -12.46 0.20 -19.98
N GLN A 178 -13.00 1.17 -19.22
CA GLN A 178 -12.90 1.22 -17.77
C GLN A 178 -13.81 0.19 -17.10
N TYR A 179 -15.04 0.03 -17.61
CA TYR A 179 -15.98 -1.01 -17.15
C TYR A 179 -15.40 -2.42 -17.30
N TYR A 180 -14.89 -2.75 -18.49
CA TYR A 180 -14.32 -4.08 -18.74
C TYR A 180 -13.05 -4.34 -17.94
N ARG A 181 -12.25 -3.30 -17.65
CA ARG A 181 -11.12 -3.42 -16.72
C ARG A 181 -11.57 -3.79 -15.31
N LEU A 182 -12.67 -3.20 -14.81
CA LEU A 182 -13.25 -3.57 -13.50
C LEU A 182 -13.83 -4.97 -13.51
N TRP A 183 -14.53 -5.35 -14.59
CA TRP A 183 -15.05 -6.70 -14.78
C TRP A 183 -13.94 -7.74 -14.77
N ASN A 184 -12.88 -7.52 -15.54
CA ASN A 184 -11.75 -8.44 -15.61
C ASN A 184 -10.99 -8.53 -14.27
N ASP A 185 -10.79 -7.42 -13.54
CA ASP A 185 -10.21 -7.45 -12.19
C ASP A 185 -11.05 -8.31 -11.23
N LEU A 186 -12.38 -8.21 -11.31
CA LEU A 186 -13.29 -9.02 -10.51
C LEU A 186 -13.23 -10.50 -10.94
N MET A 187 -13.31 -10.80 -12.24
CA MET A 187 -13.28 -12.17 -12.74
C MET A 187 -11.98 -12.89 -12.39
N LEU A 188 -10.83 -12.25 -12.61
CA LEU A 188 -9.51 -12.83 -12.34
C LEU A 188 -9.33 -13.17 -10.86
N ARG A 189 -9.78 -12.31 -9.94
CA ARG A 189 -9.76 -12.59 -8.49
C ARG A 189 -10.57 -13.82 -8.08
N HIS A 190 -11.61 -14.15 -8.85
CA HIS A 190 -12.45 -15.32 -8.62
C HIS A 190 -12.05 -16.53 -9.47
N GLY A 191 -10.87 -16.51 -10.11
CA GLY A 191 -10.41 -17.59 -10.98
C GLY A 191 -11.29 -17.81 -12.20
N ARG A 192 -12.07 -16.78 -12.62
CA ARG A 192 -12.93 -16.83 -13.80
C ARG A 192 -12.20 -16.25 -15.00
N HIS A 193 -12.57 -16.73 -16.19
CA HIS A 193 -11.97 -16.27 -17.43
C HIS A 193 -12.29 -14.77 -17.68
N PRO A 194 -11.28 -13.96 -18.04
CA PRO A 194 -11.50 -12.57 -18.40
C PRO A 194 -12.21 -12.46 -19.75
N VAL A 195 -12.91 -11.36 -19.95
CA VAL A 195 -13.51 -10.99 -21.24
C VAL A 195 -12.44 -10.34 -22.10
N LEU A 196 -12.17 -10.96 -23.26
CA LEU A 196 -11.27 -10.47 -24.29
C LEU A 196 -12.11 -10.04 -25.50
N ASN A 197 -12.36 -8.74 -25.67
CA ASN A 197 -12.94 -8.19 -26.89
C ASN A 197 -11.99 -7.13 -27.48
N ALA A 198 -12.06 -6.87 -28.78
CA ALA A 198 -11.12 -5.96 -29.47
C ALA A 198 -11.07 -4.56 -28.82
N SER A 199 -12.19 -4.03 -28.33
CA SER A 199 -12.27 -2.73 -27.66
C SER A 199 -11.68 -2.69 -26.24
N THR A 200 -11.45 -3.85 -25.62
CA THR A 200 -11.09 -3.97 -24.18
C THR A 200 -9.76 -4.61 -23.92
N VAL A 201 -9.21 -5.33 -24.90
CA VAL A 201 -7.97 -6.05 -24.67
C VAL A 201 -6.84 -5.05 -24.38
N HIS A 202 -6.77 -3.92 -25.08
CA HIS A 202 -5.79 -2.88 -24.79
C HIS A 202 -5.86 -2.28 -23.36
N SER A 203 -7.04 -2.22 -22.73
CA SER A 203 -7.19 -1.64 -21.38
C SER A 203 -6.99 -2.65 -20.25
N SER A 204 -7.04 -3.95 -20.57
CA SER A 204 -7.06 -5.04 -19.59
C SER A 204 -5.93 -6.05 -19.76
N ILE A 205 -5.21 -6.07 -20.89
CA ILE A 205 -4.19 -7.09 -21.17
C ILE A 205 -3.08 -7.08 -20.13
N ASP A 206 -2.59 -5.91 -19.71
CA ASP A 206 -1.59 -5.81 -18.64
C ASP A 206 -2.07 -6.44 -17.32
N LEU A 207 -3.34 -6.25 -16.99
CA LEU A 207 -3.95 -6.82 -15.78
C LEU A 207 -4.05 -8.34 -15.89
N ILE A 208 -4.54 -8.83 -17.03
CA ILE A 208 -4.73 -10.25 -17.32
C ILE A 208 -3.38 -10.97 -17.32
N LEU A 209 -2.40 -10.46 -18.07
CA LEU A 209 -1.06 -11.01 -18.11
C LEU A 209 -0.39 -10.97 -16.75
N ARG A 210 -0.52 -9.87 -15.99
CA ARG A 210 -0.01 -9.82 -14.60
C ARG A 210 -0.68 -10.84 -13.69
N HIS A 211 -1.97 -11.11 -13.84
CA HIS A 211 -2.64 -12.15 -13.06
C HIS A 211 -2.03 -13.52 -13.35
N TYR A 212 -1.94 -13.91 -14.62
CA TYR A 212 -1.37 -15.21 -14.98
C TYR A 212 0.12 -15.32 -14.65
N PHE A 213 0.92 -14.29 -14.93
CA PHE A 213 2.36 -14.30 -14.69
C PHE A 213 2.74 -14.13 -13.20
N VAL A 214 2.03 -13.29 -12.44
CA VAL A 214 2.44 -12.94 -11.07
C VAL A 214 1.61 -13.68 -10.02
N VAL A 215 0.30 -13.75 -10.21
CA VAL A 215 -0.65 -14.31 -9.22
C VAL A 215 -0.74 -15.82 -9.36
N GLU A 216 -1.18 -16.31 -10.53
CA GLU A 216 -1.27 -17.76 -10.79
C GLU A 216 0.09 -18.40 -11.04
N ARG A 217 1.07 -17.61 -11.54
CA ARG A 217 2.37 -18.10 -12.02
C ARG A 217 2.24 -19.18 -13.10
N ASP A 218 1.19 -19.08 -13.89
CA ASP A 218 0.89 -19.95 -15.02
C ASP A 218 1.46 -19.34 -16.30
N LEU A 219 2.73 -19.67 -16.57
CA LEU A 219 3.46 -19.16 -17.71
C LEU A 219 2.78 -19.55 -19.04
N GLU A 220 2.30 -20.80 -19.14
CA GLU A 220 1.70 -21.33 -20.36
C GLU A 220 0.41 -20.59 -20.72
N LYS A 221 -0.51 -20.40 -19.75
CA LYS A 221 -1.74 -19.63 -19.99
C LYS A 221 -1.43 -18.18 -20.32
N GLY A 222 -0.49 -17.57 -19.62
CA GLY A 222 -0.06 -16.19 -19.88
C GLY A 222 0.45 -16.01 -21.31
N LEU A 223 1.31 -16.93 -21.78
CA LEU A 223 1.83 -16.92 -23.14
C LEU A 223 0.76 -17.18 -24.21
N LYS A 224 -0.15 -18.14 -23.98
CA LYS A 224 -1.28 -18.40 -24.89
C LYS A 224 -2.19 -17.18 -25.07
N ILE A 225 -2.49 -16.48 -23.96
CA ILE A 225 -3.30 -15.25 -24.00
C ILE A 225 -2.55 -14.14 -24.74
N MET A 226 -1.24 -13.99 -24.48
CA MET A 226 -0.42 -12.98 -25.13
C MET A 226 -0.30 -13.22 -26.65
N ASN A 227 -0.04 -14.46 -27.08
CA ASN A 227 0.02 -14.80 -28.50
C ASN A 227 -1.30 -14.55 -29.20
N ARG A 228 -2.41 -15.03 -28.62
CA ARG A 228 -3.75 -14.79 -29.16
C ARG A 228 -4.10 -13.31 -29.22
N TYR A 229 -3.62 -12.51 -28.27
CA TYR A 229 -3.81 -11.06 -28.29
C TYR A 229 -3.10 -10.44 -29.48
N PHE A 230 -1.80 -10.69 -29.64
CA PHE A 230 -1.02 -10.14 -30.75
C PHE A 230 -1.40 -10.73 -32.13
N GLU A 231 -2.08 -11.88 -32.19
CA GLU A 231 -2.69 -12.39 -33.43
C GLU A 231 -4.01 -11.70 -33.77
N ALA A 232 -4.79 -11.32 -32.75
CA ALA A 232 -6.13 -10.78 -32.93
C ALA A 232 -6.15 -9.25 -33.08
N THR A 233 -5.04 -8.57 -32.82
CA THR A 233 -4.95 -7.11 -32.88
C THR A 233 -3.76 -6.67 -33.71
N ASP A 234 -4.02 -5.95 -34.81
CA ASP A 234 -3.00 -5.32 -35.66
C ASP A 234 -2.40 -4.04 -35.04
N THR A 235 -2.57 -3.83 -33.73
CA THR A 235 -2.25 -2.56 -33.10
C THR A 235 -0.88 -2.58 -32.43
N GLU A 236 0.00 -1.67 -32.87
CA GLU A 236 1.27 -1.38 -32.21
C GLU A 236 1.05 -0.96 -30.75
N LEU A 237 1.56 -1.76 -29.82
CA LEU A 237 1.59 -1.39 -28.41
C LEU A 237 2.57 -0.23 -28.19
N SER A 238 2.20 0.69 -27.30
CA SER A 238 3.15 1.71 -26.86
C SER A 238 4.38 1.05 -26.21
N PRO A 239 5.60 1.56 -26.43
CA PRO A 239 6.83 0.95 -25.90
C PRO A 239 6.82 0.73 -24.38
N SER A 240 6.20 1.64 -23.61
CA SER A 240 6.03 1.52 -22.15
C SER A 240 5.16 0.33 -21.71
N ARG A 241 4.20 -0.09 -22.54
CA ARG A 241 3.36 -1.27 -22.28
C ARG A 241 4.15 -2.55 -22.56
N ILE A 242 4.93 -2.58 -23.64
CA ILE A 242 5.83 -3.68 -23.95
C ILE A 242 6.81 -3.91 -22.79
N ASP A 243 7.44 -2.85 -22.27
CA ASP A 243 8.34 -2.95 -21.11
C ASP A 243 7.62 -3.55 -19.87
N SER A 244 6.36 -3.15 -19.64
CA SER A 244 5.56 -3.63 -18.52
C SER A 244 5.19 -5.12 -18.65
N ILE A 245 4.87 -5.57 -19.87
CA ILE A 245 4.56 -6.96 -20.19
C ILE A 245 5.82 -7.81 -20.07
N ASN A 246 6.92 -7.40 -20.71
CA ASN A 246 8.22 -8.06 -20.63
C ASN A 246 8.69 -8.21 -19.17
N LEU A 247 8.53 -7.16 -18.36
CA LEU A 247 8.87 -7.22 -16.94
C LEU A 247 8.00 -8.23 -16.17
N ALA A 248 6.70 -8.29 -16.44
CA ALA A 248 5.80 -9.25 -15.79
C ALA A 248 6.16 -10.70 -16.18
N PHE A 249 6.42 -10.94 -17.47
CA PHE A 249 6.89 -12.22 -17.99
C PHE A 249 8.21 -12.65 -17.32
N LEU A 250 9.22 -11.78 -17.31
CA LEU A 250 10.53 -12.08 -16.71
C LEU A 250 10.42 -12.36 -15.20
N LYS A 251 9.54 -11.64 -14.48
CA LYS A 251 9.24 -11.92 -13.07
C LYS A 251 8.66 -13.32 -12.89
N CYS A 252 7.69 -13.72 -13.72
CA CYS A 252 7.11 -15.06 -13.69
C CYS A 252 8.16 -16.13 -14.01
N LEU A 253 8.87 -15.97 -15.12
CA LEU A 253 9.90 -16.90 -15.58
C LEU A 253 10.95 -17.12 -14.49
N SER A 254 11.44 -16.06 -13.84
CA SER A 254 12.41 -16.15 -12.75
C SER A 254 11.89 -16.86 -11.49
N ALA A 255 10.57 -16.98 -11.32
CA ALA A 255 9.95 -17.67 -10.20
C ALA A 255 9.63 -19.14 -10.53
N THR A 256 9.71 -19.54 -11.80
CA THR A 256 9.50 -20.92 -12.24
C THR A 256 10.72 -21.78 -11.87
N PRO A 257 10.58 -22.84 -11.06
CA PRO A 257 11.71 -23.65 -10.61
C PRO A 257 12.53 -24.31 -11.74
N ALA A 258 11.87 -24.61 -12.86
CA ALA A 258 12.51 -25.22 -14.04
C ALA A 258 13.29 -24.20 -14.90
N ALA A 259 13.06 -22.90 -14.72
CA ALA A 259 13.73 -21.87 -15.51
C ALA A 259 15.15 -21.64 -14.97
N SER A 260 16.15 -22.12 -15.70
CA SER A 260 17.53 -21.87 -15.34
C SER A 260 17.91 -20.39 -15.57
N PRO A 261 18.94 -19.87 -14.88
CA PRO A 261 19.44 -18.51 -15.11
C PRO A 261 19.87 -18.27 -16.55
N GLN A 262 20.36 -19.30 -17.26
CA GLN A 262 20.69 -19.21 -18.69
C GLN A 262 19.44 -18.91 -19.53
N VAL A 263 18.34 -19.61 -19.27
CA VAL A 263 17.06 -19.37 -19.97
C VAL A 263 16.60 -17.94 -19.74
N LEU A 264 16.58 -17.49 -18.48
CA LEU A 264 16.16 -16.13 -18.13
C LEU A 264 17.00 -15.06 -18.82
N VAL A 265 18.33 -15.18 -18.78
CA VAL A 265 19.24 -14.22 -19.43
C VAL A 265 19.07 -14.22 -20.94
N SER A 266 18.85 -15.39 -21.55
CA SER A 266 18.63 -15.49 -22.99
C SER A 266 17.36 -14.74 -23.42
N TYR A 267 16.28 -14.83 -22.63
CA TYR A 267 15.08 -14.00 -22.85
C TYR A 267 15.37 -12.51 -22.66
N VAL A 268 16.15 -12.12 -21.64
CA VAL A 268 16.53 -10.71 -21.43
C VAL A 268 17.34 -10.16 -22.61
N LEU A 269 18.34 -10.91 -23.09
CA LEU A 269 19.18 -10.50 -24.21
C LEU A 269 18.39 -10.41 -25.52
N THR A 270 17.42 -11.30 -25.72
CA THR A 270 16.59 -11.28 -26.93
C THR A 270 15.55 -10.17 -26.88
N MET A 271 14.89 -9.95 -25.73
CA MET A 271 13.94 -8.85 -25.54
C MET A 271 14.62 -7.47 -25.49
N TYR A 272 15.85 -7.40 -24.97
CA TYR A 272 16.63 -6.17 -24.83
C TYR A 272 18.07 -6.39 -25.32
N PRO A 273 18.32 -6.38 -26.64
CA PRO A 273 19.67 -6.62 -27.20
C PRO A 273 20.75 -5.71 -26.60
N SER A 274 20.38 -4.44 -26.33
CA SER A 274 21.25 -3.45 -25.69
C SER A 274 21.74 -3.86 -24.29
N SER A 275 21.08 -4.81 -23.62
CA SER A 275 21.47 -5.32 -22.31
C SER A 275 22.75 -6.15 -22.31
N TYR A 276 23.20 -6.68 -23.46
CA TYR A 276 24.39 -7.53 -23.55
C TYR A 276 25.61 -6.89 -22.89
N ARG A 277 25.92 -5.65 -23.27
CA ARG A 277 27.10 -4.91 -22.75
C ARG A 277 27.02 -4.73 -21.24
N VAL A 278 25.84 -4.44 -20.70
CA VAL A 278 25.63 -4.26 -19.27
C VAL A 278 25.86 -5.57 -18.53
N LEU A 279 25.22 -6.66 -18.98
CA LEU A 279 25.33 -7.98 -18.37
C LEU A 279 26.76 -8.55 -18.44
N GLU A 280 27.48 -8.24 -19.51
CA GLU A 280 28.90 -8.55 -19.65
C GLU A 280 29.75 -7.75 -18.65
N GLN A 281 29.63 -6.41 -18.64
CA GLN A 281 30.40 -5.53 -17.76
C GLN A 281 30.23 -5.86 -16.28
N VAL A 282 29.00 -6.20 -15.85
CA VAL A 282 28.74 -6.57 -14.45
C VAL A 282 29.12 -8.03 -14.14
N GLY A 283 29.67 -8.76 -15.12
CA GLY A 283 30.15 -10.14 -14.98
C GLY A 283 29.07 -11.20 -14.85
N LEU A 284 27.81 -10.87 -15.18
CA LEU A 284 26.68 -11.80 -15.08
C LEU A 284 26.75 -12.90 -16.15
N LEU A 285 27.13 -12.56 -17.39
CA LEU A 285 27.24 -13.55 -18.47
C LEU A 285 28.30 -14.61 -18.15
N SER A 286 29.52 -14.17 -17.81
CA SER A 286 30.63 -15.05 -17.43
C SER A 286 30.28 -15.92 -16.22
N MET A 287 29.54 -15.38 -15.24
CA MET A 287 29.15 -16.15 -14.07
C MET A 287 28.11 -17.22 -14.41
N ILE A 288 27.12 -16.89 -15.26
CA ILE A 288 26.00 -17.79 -15.58
C ILE A 288 26.42 -18.91 -16.55
N TYR A 289 27.27 -18.60 -17.52
CA TYR A 289 27.65 -19.54 -18.59
C TYR A 289 29.02 -20.20 -18.38
N GLU A 290 29.95 -19.54 -17.69
CA GLU A 290 31.33 -20.04 -17.50
C GLU A 290 31.68 -20.30 -16.04
N ASN A 291 30.80 -19.99 -15.09
CA ASN A 291 31.07 -20.02 -13.64
C ASN A 291 32.31 -19.21 -13.24
N ARG A 292 32.62 -18.14 -13.99
CA ARG A 292 33.76 -17.25 -13.77
C ARG A 292 33.27 -15.86 -13.44
N CYS A 293 33.89 -15.24 -12.45
CA CYS A 293 33.69 -13.82 -12.20
C CYS A 293 34.63 -13.03 -13.07
N GLY A 294 34.10 -12.31 -14.06
CA GLY A 294 34.89 -11.42 -14.90
C GLY A 294 34.02 -10.66 -15.89
N PRO A 295 34.42 -9.42 -16.25
CA PRO A 295 33.62 -8.53 -17.08
C PRO A 295 33.73 -8.83 -18.59
N VAL A 296 34.29 -9.98 -18.97
CA VAL A 296 34.49 -10.38 -20.37
C VAL A 296 33.89 -11.77 -20.56
N PHE A 297 32.91 -11.86 -21.45
CA PHE A 297 32.27 -13.12 -21.79
C PHE A 297 32.87 -13.68 -23.09
N LYS A 298 33.41 -14.90 -23.06
CA LYS A 298 34.22 -15.44 -24.16
C LYS A 298 33.47 -16.40 -25.07
N ARG A 299 32.26 -16.82 -24.69
CA ARG A 299 31.52 -17.90 -25.34
C ARG A 299 30.12 -17.50 -25.81
N PRO A 300 29.98 -16.52 -26.72
CA PRO A 300 28.68 -16.07 -27.22
C PRO A 300 27.85 -17.19 -27.88
N GLU A 301 28.49 -18.27 -28.34
CA GLU A 301 27.85 -19.47 -28.87
C GLU A 301 26.98 -20.22 -27.84
N LEU A 302 27.20 -20.01 -26.54
CA LEU A 302 26.40 -20.63 -25.48
C LEU A 302 25.06 -19.90 -25.23
N LEU A 303 24.87 -18.72 -25.82
CA LEU A 303 23.63 -17.96 -25.64
C LEU A 303 22.48 -18.66 -26.36
N LEU A 304 21.42 -18.99 -25.60
CA LEU A 304 20.21 -19.51 -26.20
C LEU A 304 19.52 -18.37 -26.96
N LYS A 305 18.87 -18.71 -28.08
CA LYS A 305 18.11 -17.77 -28.90
C LYS A 305 16.63 -18.14 -28.84
N PRO A 306 15.92 -17.76 -27.76
CA PRO A 306 14.48 -17.99 -27.70
C PRO A 306 13.80 -17.29 -28.86
N ASN A 307 12.81 -17.95 -29.47
CA ASN A 307 11.98 -17.31 -30.47
C ASN A 307 11.03 -16.32 -29.77
N ILE A 308 11.21 -15.03 -30.04
CA ILE A 308 10.40 -13.95 -29.48
C ILE A 308 9.83 -13.17 -30.65
N ARG A 309 8.55 -12.84 -30.55
CA ARG A 309 7.84 -11.97 -31.48
C ARG A 309 8.52 -10.60 -31.57
N ASP A 310 8.70 -10.08 -32.77
CA ASP A 310 9.41 -8.81 -33.03
C ASP A 310 8.77 -7.63 -32.26
N GLU A 311 7.45 -7.66 -32.07
CA GLU A 311 6.71 -6.64 -31.31
C GLU A 311 7.09 -6.55 -29.83
N LEU A 312 7.76 -7.58 -29.29
CA LEU A 312 8.25 -7.63 -27.91
C LEU A 312 9.74 -7.27 -27.77
N VAL A 313 10.44 -7.05 -28.89
CA VAL A 313 11.87 -6.76 -28.92
C VAL A 313 12.10 -5.24 -28.80
N CYS A 314 12.73 -4.84 -27.70
CA CYS A 314 13.07 -3.47 -27.37
C CYS A 314 14.52 -3.14 -27.80
N GLY A 315 14.81 -3.19 -29.10
CA GLY A 315 16.16 -3.10 -29.71
C GLY A 315 17.15 -2.16 -29.01
N ASP A 316 17.00 -0.85 -29.22
CA ASP A 316 17.95 0.16 -28.72
C ASP A 316 17.70 0.60 -27.27
N ARG A 317 16.67 0.04 -26.63
CA ARG A 317 16.25 0.48 -25.30
C ARG A 317 17.00 -0.30 -24.23
N MET A 318 17.52 0.43 -23.26
CA MET A 318 18.08 -0.19 -22.07
C MET A 318 16.97 -0.85 -21.24
N PRO A 319 17.20 -2.06 -20.72
CA PRO A 319 16.22 -2.72 -19.89
C PRO A 319 15.98 -1.92 -18.59
N PRO A 320 14.76 -1.92 -18.04
CA PRO A 320 14.52 -1.38 -16.70
C PRO A 320 15.44 -2.02 -15.66
N LEU A 321 15.90 -1.27 -14.66
CA LEU A 321 16.78 -1.79 -13.60
C LEU A 321 16.19 -2.99 -12.84
N ASP A 322 14.86 -3.07 -12.76
CA ASP A 322 14.16 -4.23 -12.23
C ASP A 322 14.54 -5.53 -12.95
N VAL A 323 14.83 -5.47 -14.25
CA VAL A 323 15.28 -6.63 -15.05
C VAL A 323 16.66 -7.08 -14.58
N LEU A 324 17.58 -6.15 -14.36
CA LEU A 324 18.91 -6.47 -13.82
C LEU A 324 18.80 -7.12 -12.44
N ALA A 325 17.92 -6.59 -11.58
CA ALA A 325 17.62 -7.20 -10.28
C ALA A 325 17.06 -8.63 -10.43
N ILE A 326 16.16 -8.88 -11.38
CA ILE A 326 15.62 -10.23 -11.64
C ILE A 326 16.75 -11.21 -12.03
N VAL A 327 17.70 -10.80 -12.88
CA VAL A 327 18.85 -11.62 -13.25
C VAL A 327 19.75 -11.91 -12.04
N TYR A 328 20.09 -10.89 -11.25
CA TYR A 328 20.86 -11.09 -10.01
C TYR A 328 20.15 -12.03 -9.04
N ARG A 329 18.83 -11.89 -8.86
CA ARG A 329 18.05 -12.80 -8.01
C ARG A 329 18.17 -14.24 -8.49
N SER A 330 17.93 -14.46 -9.78
CA SER A 330 17.99 -15.80 -10.36
C SER A 330 19.38 -16.41 -10.19
N LEU A 331 20.44 -15.66 -10.47
CA LEU A 331 21.81 -16.09 -10.24
C LEU A 331 22.06 -16.42 -8.76
N LEU A 332 21.90 -15.44 -7.86
CA LEU A 332 22.25 -15.59 -6.45
C LEU A 332 21.52 -16.75 -5.78
N PHE A 333 20.21 -16.91 -6.02
CA PHE A 333 19.40 -17.91 -5.32
C PHE A 333 19.32 -19.27 -6.02
N SER A 334 19.59 -19.35 -7.34
CA SER A 334 19.55 -20.61 -8.09
C SER A 334 20.93 -21.23 -8.26
N THR A 335 21.95 -20.47 -8.69
CA THR A 335 23.33 -21.01 -8.84
C THR A 335 24.12 -21.00 -7.55
N ARG A 336 23.73 -20.14 -6.59
CA ARG A 336 24.33 -20.01 -5.26
C ARG A 336 25.84 -19.78 -5.32
N PRO A 337 26.30 -18.65 -5.89
CA PRO A 337 27.71 -18.32 -5.96
C PRO A 337 28.36 -18.32 -4.57
N SER A 338 29.62 -18.75 -4.52
CA SER A 338 30.42 -18.69 -3.30
C SER A 338 30.55 -17.26 -2.77
N LYS A 339 30.97 -17.13 -1.51
CA LYS A 339 31.25 -15.84 -0.87
C LYS A 339 32.24 -14.99 -1.69
N LEU A 340 33.30 -15.60 -2.22
CA LEU A 340 34.30 -14.90 -3.03
C LEU A 340 33.70 -14.41 -4.35
N GLN A 341 32.98 -15.28 -5.04
CA GLN A 341 32.30 -14.92 -6.30
C GLN A 341 31.29 -13.79 -6.08
N THR A 342 30.52 -13.86 -4.99
CA THR A 342 29.58 -12.81 -4.59
C THR A 342 30.28 -11.47 -4.34
N LYS A 343 31.46 -11.50 -3.68
CA LYS A 343 32.29 -10.30 -3.48
C LYS A 343 32.67 -9.63 -4.80
N VAL A 344 33.16 -10.44 -5.75
CA VAL A 344 33.66 -9.95 -7.03
C VAL A 344 32.51 -9.43 -7.90
N LEU A 345 31.39 -10.14 -7.96
CA LEU A 345 30.17 -9.68 -8.63
C LEU A 345 29.68 -8.35 -8.06
N PHE A 346 29.69 -8.21 -6.73
CA PHE A 346 29.29 -6.95 -6.10
C PHE A 346 30.25 -5.80 -6.43
N ALA A 347 31.55 -6.06 -6.49
CA ALA A 347 32.53 -5.05 -6.90
C ALA A 347 32.27 -4.56 -8.34
N HIS A 348 32.04 -5.47 -9.28
CA HIS A 348 31.68 -5.10 -10.66
C HIS A 348 30.37 -4.30 -10.73
N TYR A 349 29.37 -4.67 -9.94
CA TYR A 349 28.15 -3.86 -9.79
C TYR A 349 28.46 -2.46 -9.28
N LEU A 350 29.30 -2.32 -8.24
CA LEU A 350 29.68 -1.02 -7.70
C LEU A 350 30.42 -0.14 -8.73
N ASP A 351 31.27 -0.72 -9.55
CA ASP A 351 31.97 0.02 -10.62
C ASP A 351 30.99 0.49 -11.71
N PHE A 352 30.01 -0.35 -12.04
CA PHE A 352 28.94 -0.01 -12.99
C PHE A 352 28.08 1.16 -12.48
N ILE A 353 27.64 1.16 -11.22
CA ILE A 353 26.79 2.24 -10.69
C ILE A 353 27.55 3.56 -10.51
N GLN A 354 28.87 3.51 -10.37
CA GLN A 354 29.70 4.71 -10.31
C GLN A 354 29.71 5.43 -11.66
N THR A 355 29.83 4.68 -12.75
CA THR A 355 29.93 5.19 -14.13
C THR A 355 28.56 5.50 -14.75
N ASN A 356 27.52 4.74 -14.41
CA ASN A 356 26.17 4.89 -14.93
C ASN A 356 25.19 4.95 -13.75
N PRO A 357 24.73 6.14 -13.32
CA PRO A 357 23.93 6.27 -12.10
C PRO A 357 22.59 5.51 -12.25
N PRO A 358 22.39 4.38 -11.56
CA PRO A 358 21.10 3.74 -11.53
C PRO A 358 20.26 4.38 -10.43
N SER A 359 18.97 4.58 -10.69
CA SER A 359 18.05 5.17 -9.73
C SER A 359 17.58 4.21 -8.60
N SER A 360 17.99 2.93 -8.62
CA SER A 360 17.40 1.86 -7.78
C SER A 360 18.40 1.09 -6.91
N SER A 361 18.05 0.87 -5.64
CA SER A 361 18.82 0.10 -4.64
C SER A 361 18.50 -1.41 -4.61
N LEU A 362 17.60 -1.89 -5.49
CA LEU A 362 17.09 -3.26 -5.46
C LEU A 362 18.18 -4.34 -5.58
N VAL A 363 19.24 -4.07 -6.36
CA VAL A 363 20.35 -5.02 -6.52
C VAL A 363 21.15 -5.14 -5.22
N LEU A 364 21.42 -4.03 -4.51
CA LEU A 364 22.08 -4.06 -3.20
C LEU A 364 21.30 -4.95 -2.21
N ASP A 365 19.98 -4.76 -2.13
CA ASP A 365 19.12 -5.54 -1.26
C ASP A 365 19.19 -7.05 -1.52
N MET A 366 19.38 -7.45 -2.78
CA MET A 366 19.55 -8.85 -3.15
C MET A 366 20.87 -9.42 -2.65
N PHE A 367 21.98 -8.68 -2.82
CA PHE A 367 23.28 -9.09 -2.29
C PHE A 367 23.25 -9.20 -0.76
N LEU A 368 22.67 -8.21 -0.08
CA LEU A 368 22.52 -8.21 1.38
C LEU A 368 21.65 -9.38 1.84
N SER A 369 20.49 -9.57 1.22
CA SER A 369 19.58 -10.68 1.55
C SER A 369 20.21 -12.04 1.30
N TYR A 370 21.01 -12.18 0.23
CA TYR A 370 21.68 -13.43 -0.11
C TYR A 370 22.77 -13.77 0.91
N MET A 371 23.64 -12.80 1.23
CA MET A 371 24.69 -12.98 2.23
C MET A 371 24.14 -13.28 3.63
N ASP A 372 23.01 -12.66 3.97
CA ASP A 372 22.36 -12.86 5.26
C ASP A 372 21.59 -14.18 5.36
N ARG A 373 20.81 -14.54 4.33
CA ARG A 373 19.89 -15.70 4.39
C ARG A 373 20.49 -17.00 3.90
N VAL A 374 21.42 -16.97 2.96
CA VAL A 374 22.00 -18.19 2.35
C VAL A 374 23.35 -18.49 2.96
N HIS A 375 24.23 -17.49 3.04
CA HIS A 375 25.57 -17.68 3.61
C HIS A 375 25.62 -17.51 5.13
N HIS A 376 24.57 -16.93 5.74
CA HIS A 376 24.53 -16.60 7.17
C HIS A 376 25.75 -15.78 7.64
N ARG A 377 26.22 -14.84 6.81
CA ARG A 377 27.41 -14.00 7.09
C ARG A 377 27.03 -12.51 7.21
N PRO A 378 26.39 -12.07 8.31
CA PRO A 378 26.00 -10.67 8.49
C PRO A 378 27.19 -9.69 8.55
N ILE A 379 28.35 -10.10 9.08
CA ILE A 379 29.59 -9.30 9.04
C ILE A 379 30.01 -9.00 7.60
N PHE A 380 29.85 -9.97 6.71
CA PHE A 380 30.21 -9.78 5.31
C PHE A 380 29.17 -8.93 4.57
N ALA A 381 27.87 -9.14 4.83
CA ALA A 381 26.81 -8.28 4.31
C ALA A 381 27.02 -6.80 4.73
N ALA A 382 27.44 -6.58 5.98
CA ALA A 382 27.80 -5.25 6.47
C ALA A 382 28.96 -4.62 5.71
N ARG A 383 30.01 -5.39 5.39
CA ARG A 383 31.13 -4.91 4.54
C ARG A 383 30.65 -4.50 3.14
N LEU A 384 29.76 -5.27 2.53
CA LEU A 384 29.18 -4.90 1.22
C LEU A 384 28.41 -3.59 1.33
N LEU A 385 27.63 -3.41 2.40
CA LEU A 385 26.91 -2.17 2.66
C LEU A 385 27.86 -0.99 2.88
N GLU A 386 28.95 -1.17 3.63
CA GLU A 386 29.98 -0.15 3.83
C GLU A 386 30.63 0.26 2.50
N SER A 387 31.05 -0.70 1.66
CA SER A 387 31.61 -0.41 0.34
C SER A 387 30.64 0.31 -0.59
N PHE A 388 29.34 0.02 -0.48
CA PHE A 388 28.30 0.75 -1.21
C PHE A 388 28.20 2.20 -0.75
N LEU A 389 28.29 2.46 0.56
CA LEU A 389 28.25 3.80 1.12
C LEU A 389 29.51 4.61 0.79
N GLU A 390 30.68 3.99 0.79
CA GLU A 390 31.97 4.62 0.48
C GLU A 390 32.08 5.07 -0.98
N LYS A 391 31.42 4.35 -1.90
CA LYS A 391 31.45 4.66 -3.34
C LYS A 391 30.38 5.67 -3.78
N ASP A 392 29.83 6.47 -2.86
CA ASP A 392 28.70 7.38 -3.08
C ASP A 392 27.47 6.70 -3.69
N GLY A 393 27.30 5.39 -3.47
CA GLY A 393 26.15 4.65 -3.99
C GLY A 393 24.81 5.20 -3.46
N TYR A 394 24.83 5.86 -2.29
CA TYR A 394 23.64 6.41 -1.65
C TYR A 394 23.19 7.76 -2.20
N SER A 395 24.11 8.63 -2.67
CA SER A 395 23.73 9.94 -3.26
C SER A 395 23.01 9.77 -4.60
N LYS A 396 23.18 8.59 -5.21
CA LYS A 396 22.56 8.18 -6.48
C LYS A 396 21.33 7.28 -6.31
N ALA A 397 21.12 6.68 -5.13
CA ALA A 397 19.99 5.79 -4.86
C ALA A 397 18.79 6.56 -4.31
N ALA A 398 17.70 6.65 -5.07
CA ALA A 398 16.53 7.47 -4.75
C ALA A 398 15.75 7.03 -3.49
N LYS A 399 16.06 5.84 -2.92
CA LYS A 399 15.65 5.29 -1.61
C LYS A 399 16.30 3.92 -1.44
N ILE A 400 16.98 3.66 -0.32
CA ILE A 400 17.39 2.29 0.04
C ILE A 400 16.19 1.59 0.67
N HIS A 401 15.78 0.45 0.12
CA HIS A 401 14.70 -0.34 0.70
C HIS A 401 15.17 -0.92 2.06
N SER A 402 14.42 -0.62 3.11
CA SER A 402 14.89 -0.80 4.49
C SER A 402 14.95 -2.26 4.96
N THR A 403 14.32 -3.21 4.26
CA THR A 403 14.09 -4.56 4.82
C THR A 403 15.35 -5.41 4.90
N ALA A 404 16.19 -5.41 3.86
CA ALA A 404 17.43 -6.18 3.85
C ALA A 404 18.47 -5.54 4.79
N VAL A 405 18.59 -4.21 4.75
CA VAL A 405 19.49 -3.47 5.65
C VAL A 405 19.11 -3.65 7.11
N ASN A 406 17.82 -3.54 7.46
CA ASN A 406 17.36 -3.77 8.83
C ASN A 406 17.70 -5.19 9.32
N ALA A 407 17.50 -6.21 8.47
CA ALA A 407 17.86 -7.58 8.82
C ALA A 407 19.38 -7.75 9.07
N VAL A 408 20.21 -7.16 8.21
CA VAL A 408 21.67 -7.17 8.37
C VAL A 408 22.08 -6.47 9.66
N LEU A 409 21.56 -5.28 9.95
CA LEU A 409 21.87 -4.53 11.18
C LEU A 409 21.45 -5.29 12.44
N SER A 410 20.22 -5.84 12.46
CA SER A 410 19.73 -6.62 13.60
C SER A 410 20.60 -7.84 13.90
N ARG A 411 21.09 -8.54 12.87
CA ARG A 411 21.93 -9.73 13.03
C ARG A 411 23.41 -9.40 13.25
N LEU A 412 23.89 -8.30 12.67
CA LEU A 412 25.23 -7.80 12.96
C LEU A 412 25.33 -7.42 14.43
N ALA A 413 24.29 -6.81 15.01
CA ALA A 413 24.27 -6.41 16.40
C ALA A 413 24.51 -7.56 17.39
N SER A 414 24.13 -8.80 17.06
CA SER A 414 24.39 -9.95 17.94
C SER A 414 25.83 -10.44 17.92
N LEU A 415 26.60 -10.04 16.90
CA LEU A 415 28.01 -10.40 16.72
C LEU A 415 28.95 -9.24 17.06
N ASP A 416 28.59 -8.02 16.65
CA ASP A 416 29.37 -6.80 16.79
C ASP A 416 28.40 -5.61 16.85
N VAL A 417 27.95 -5.30 18.07
CA VAL A 417 26.95 -4.25 18.31
C VAL A 417 27.51 -2.85 18.05
N SER A 418 28.78 -2.62 18.36
CA SER A 418 29.44 -1.33 18.13
C SER A 418 29.45 -0.98 16.64
N ARG A 419 29.88 -1.93 15.80
CA ARG A 419 29.89 -1.73 14.35
C ARG A 419 28.49 -1.60 13.77
N ALA A 420 27.51 -2.35 14.30
CA ALA A 420 26.12 -2.22 13.86
C ALA A 420 25.53 -0.84 14.19
N VAL A 421 25.84 -0.30 15.37
CA VAL A 421 25.44 1.04 15.78
C VAL A 421 26.11 2.11 14.92
N GLU A 422 27.41 1.98 14.64
CA GLU A 422 28.15 2.91 13.76
C GLU A 422 27.51 2.95 12.36
N LEU A 423 27.25 1.78 11.77
CA LEU A 423 26.64 1.68 10.45
C LEU A 423 25.21 2.24 10.45
N ALA A 424 24.43 2.00 11.49
CA ALA A 424 23.10 2.59 11.64
C ALA A 424 23.17 4.12 11.77
N ASN A 425 24.16 4.67 12.47
CA ASN A 425 24.34 6.13 12.57
C ASN A 425 24.67 6.75 11.22
N ARG A 426 25.51 6.11 10.39
CA ARG A 426 25.78 6.55 9.00
C ARG A 426 24.52 6.54 8.14
N LEU A 427 23.59 5.62 8.40
CA LEU A 427 22.36 5.42 7.62
C LEU A 427 21.15 6.18 8.15
N ARG A 428 21.25 6.87 9.30
CA ARG A 428 20.09 7.44 10.03
C ARG A 428 19.25 8.45 9.24
N ASN A 429 19.87 9.16 8.30
CA ASN A 429 19.21 10.15 7.46
C ASN A 429 18.77 9.58 6.10
N ILE A 430 19.07 8.30 5.86
CA ILE A 430 18.94 7.64 4.55
C ILE A 430 17.85 6.56 4.62
N ILE A 431 17.69 5.90 5.77
CA ILE A 431 16.81 4.73 5.93
C ILE A 431 15.93 4.89 7.17
N CYS A 432 14.67 4.49 7.05
CA CYS A 432 13.80 4.27 8.21
C CYS A 432 14.05 2.88 8.80
N PHE A 433 14.60 2.84 10.01
CA PHE A 433 14.83 1.59 10.75
C PHE A 433 13.53 1.04 11.32
N ASP A 434 13.38 -0.28 11.30
CA ASP A 434 12.26 -0.95 11.94
C ASP A 434 12.52 -1.19 13.44
N ALA A 435 11.45 -1.52 14.17
CA ALA A 435 11.52 -1.83 15.60
C ALA A 435 12.49 -2.98 15.94
N ARG A 436 12.78 -3.89 15.00
CA ARG A 436 13.65 -5.05 15.25
C ARG A 436 15.12 -4.64 15.32
N VAL A 437 15.52 -3.60 14.59
CA VAL A 437 16.88 -3.03 14.68
C VAL A 437 17.11 -2.46 16.07
N PHE A 438 16.20 -1.58 16.51
CA PHE A 438 16.29 -0.97 17.84
C PHE A 438 16.24 -2.01 18.96
N TYR A 439 15.33 -2.98 18.88
CA TYR A 439 15.27 -4.09 19.83
C TYR A 439 16.59 -4.86 19.89
N SER A 440 17.21 -5.17 18.75
CA SER A 440 18.49 -5.88 18.73
C SER A 440 19.62 -5.06 19.36
N PHE A 441 19.65 -3.74 19.14
CA PHE A 441 20.62 -2.87 19.81
C PHE A 441 20.42 -2.84 21.32
N VAL A 442 19.17 -2.70 21.79
CA VAL A 442 18.85 -2.70 23.24
C VAL A 442 19.36 -3.98 23.90
N CYS A 443 19.02 -5.15 23.36
CA CYS A 443 19.40 -6.43 23.95
C CYS A 443 20.93 -6.66 23.93
N ASN A 444 21.59 -6.31 22.82
CA ASN A 444 23.01 -6.60 22.67
C ASN A 444 23.91 -5.59 23.40
N LEU A 445 23.50 -4.32 23.52
CA LEU A 445 24.19 -3.33 24.35
C LEU A 445 24.05 -3.68 25.84
N ASP A 446 22.85 -4.04 26.31
CA ASP A 446 22.67 -4.50 27.70
C ASP A 446 23.52 -5.73 28.01
N ARG A 447 23.60 -6.68 27.06
CA ARG A 447 24.38 -7.91 27.23
C ARG A 447 25.88 -7.63 27.45
N ILE A 448 26.42 -6.60 26.82
CA ILE A 448 27.84 -6.22 26.98
C ILE A 448 28.08 -5.20 28.10
N GLY A 449 27.05 -4.85 28.89
CA GLY A 449 27.15 -3.93 30.02
C GLY A 449 26.96 -2.44 29.68
N GLU A 450 26.68 -2.11 28.42
CA GLU A 450 26.45 -0.74 27.93
C GLU A 450 24.99 -0.30 28.17
N THR A 451 24.57 -0.32 29.44
CA THR A 451 23.17 -0.13 29.86
C THR A 451 22.64 1.27 29.51
N ASP A 452 23.46 2.31 29.60
CA ASP A 452 23.05 3.68 29.27
C ASP A 452 22.84 3.86 27.77
N ALA A 453 23.73 3.30 26.95
CA ALA A 453 23.57 3.28 25.50
C ALA A 453 22.34 2.46 25.09
N ALA A 454 22.11 1.31 25.74
CA ALA A 454 20.92 0.49 25.53
C ALA A 454 19.64 1.29 25.84
N ARG A 455 19.64 2.11 26.90
CA ARG A 455 18.51 2.97 27.26
C ARG A 455 18.19 4.02 26.19
N VAL A 456 19.19 4.59 25.52
CA VAL A 456 18.98 5.53 24.41
C VAL A 456 18.22 4.85 23.26
N PHE A 457 18.62 3.64 22.87
CA PHE A 457 17.93 2.88 21.82
C PHE A 457 16.56 2.36 22.26
N TYR A 458 16.38 2.08 23.55
CA TYR A 458 15.10 1.73 24.12
C TYR A 458 14.08 2.87 23.97
N ASN A 459 14.48 4.11 24.27
CA ASN A 459 13.61 5.28 24.07
C ASN A 459 13.25 5.46 22.58
N LYS A 460 14.22 5.30 21.67
CA LYS A 460 13.96 5.34 20.21
C LYS A 460 12.98 4.26 19.75
N LEU A 461 13.05 3.07 20.34
CA LEU A 461 12.09 1.98 20.07
C LEU A 461 10.67 2.38 20.49
N LEU A 462 10.53 3.00 21.68
CA LEU A 462 9.23 3.49 22.17
C LEU A 462 8.66 4.60 21.27
N ASP A 463 9.48 5.57 20.86
CA ASP A 463 9.08 6.66 19.97
C ASP A 463 8.65 6.14 18.59
N HIS A 464 9.41 5.19 18.04
CA HIS A 464 9.07 4.55 16.77
C HIS A 464 7.75 3.78 16.87
N GLN A 465 7.48 3.13 18.00
CA GLN A 465 6.23 2.40 18.18
C GLN A 465 5.02 3.33 18.35
N ALA A 466 5.18 4.41 19.11
CA ALA A 466 4.14 5.42 19.31
C ALA A 466 3.70 6.05 17.97
N SER A 467 4.64 6.23 17.04
CA SER A 467 4.35 6.82 15.72
C SER A 467 3.76 5.85 14.70
N VAL A 468 4.23 4.60 14.64
CA VAL A 468 3.83 3.65 13.58
C VAL A 468 2.61 2.82 13.96
N ALA A 469 2.45 2.50 15.25
CA ALA A 469 1.41 1.56 15.69
C ALA A 469 1.05 1.79 17.18
N PRO A 470 0.42 2.94 17.52
CA PRO A 470 0.16 3.37 18.90
C PRO A 470 -0.66 2.37 19.74
N ASN A 471 -1.42 1.50 19.08
CA ASN A 471 -2.32 0.53 19.71
C ASN A 471 -1.89 -0.94 19.55
N HIS A 472 -0.70 -1.21 18.97
CA HIS A 472 -0.20 -2.58 18.84
C HIS A 472 0.72 -2.96 19.99
N ALA A 473 0.65 -4.22 20.42
CA ALA A 473 1.56 -4.79 21.40
C ALA A 473 3.02 -4.73 20.89
N ILE A 474 3.94 -4.37 21.79
CA ILE A 474 5.37 -4.35 21.47
C ILE A 474 5.82 -5.76 21.09
N LEU A 475 6.45 -5.87 19.92
CA LEU A 475 7.13 -7.09 19.50
C LEU A 475 8.10 -7.55 20.61
N ASN A 476 7.95 -8.79 21.07
CA ASN A 476 8.75 -9.38 22.16
C ASN A 476 8.63 -8.69 23.53
N PHE A 477 7.45 -8.18 23.89
CA PHE A 477 7.18 -7.57 25.21
C PHE A 477 7.66 -8.40 26.40
N SER A 478 7.51 -9.74 26.36
CA SER A 478 7.99 -10.62 27.43
C SER A 478 9.51 -10.55 27.64
N LYS A 479 10.29 -10.39 26.57
CA LYS A 479 11.76 -10.26 26.64
C LYS A 479 12.20 -8.85 27.01
N LEU A 480 11.49 -7.82 26.54
CA LEU A 480 11.72 -6.43 26.94
C LEU A 480 11.33 -6.19 28.40
N GLY A 481 10.24 -6.79 28.88
CA GLY A 481 9.78 -6.65 30.25
C GLY A 481 10.81 -7.11 31.27
N HIS A 482 11.52 -8.21 31.01
CA HIS A 482 12.65 -8.65 31.84
C HIS A 482 13.78 -7.61 31.88
N LEU A 483 14.16 -7.05 30.74
CA LEU A 483 15.19 -5.99 30.66
C LEU A 483 14.74 -4.73 31.41
N CYS A 484 13.49 -4.31 31.24
CA CYS A 484 12.93 -3.17 31.93
C CYS A 484 12.91 -3.38 33.45
N TYR A 485 12.54 -4.57 33.91
CA TYR A 485 12.55 -4.92 35.33
C TYR A 485 13.98 -4.94 35.89
N LYS A 486 14.90 -5.67 35.23
CA LYS A 486 16.32 -5.76 35.61
C LYS A 486 16.97 -4.39 35.75
N ASN A 487 16.72 -3.50 34.79
CA ASN A 487 17.38 -2.18 34.72
C ASN A 487 16.53 -1.02 35.28
N LYS A 488 15.37 -1.32 35.88
CA LYS A 488 14.40 -0.33 36.39
C LYS A 488 13.99 0.72 35.34
N TRP A 489 13.86 0.33 34.08
CA TRP A 489 13.38 1.20 33.00
C TRP A 489 11.85 1.25 32.97
N PRO A 490 11.25 2.35 32.46
CA PRO A 490 9.79 2.44 32.39
C PRO A 490 9.23 1.33 31.51
N VAL A 491 8.36 0.49 32.09
CA VAL A 491 7.69 -0.59 31.36
C VAL A 491 6.75 0.06 30.35
N PRO A 492 6.80 -0.35 29.08
CA PRO A 492 5.90 0.22 28.10
C PRO A 492 4.46 -0.13 28.45
N GLN A 493 3.58 0.87 28.51
CA GLN A 493 2.18 0.62 28.74
C GLN A 493 1.55 0.04 27.47
N LEU A 494 1.04 -1.20 27.56
CA LEU A 494 0.09 -1.72 26.56
C LEU A 494 -1.14 -0.83 26.65
N SER A 495 -1.25 0.16 25.76
CA SER A 495 -2.50 0.89 25.55
C SER A 495 -3.57 -0.13 25.18
N ARG A 496 -4.44 -0.47 26.13
CA ARG A 496 -5.68 -1.22 25.89
C ARG A 496 -6.87 -0.30 25.62
N ASP A 497 -6.65 1.00 25.46
CA ASP A 497 -7.72 1.96 25.20
C ASP A 497 -7.76 2.36 23.73
N SER A 498 -8.90 2.08 23.09
CA SER A 498 -9.20 2.42 21.69
C SER A 498 -9.54 3.91 21.47
N THR A 499 -9.17 4.81 22.39
CA THR A 499 -9.42 6.25 22.22
C THR A 499 -8.25 7.09 22.73
N PRO A 500 -7.81 8.12 21.99
CA PRO A 500 -6.81 9.06 22.49
C PRO A 500 -7.52 10.01 23.47
N LYS A 501 -7.41 9.76 24.78
CA LYS A 501 -7.88 10.74 25.77
C LYS A 501 -6.71 11.59 26.26
N ARG A 502 -6.87 12.91 26.05
CA ARG A 502 -6.16 13.97 26.78
C ARG A 502 -6.18 13.63 28.27
N ARG A 503 -5.04 13.84 28.93
CA ARG A 503 -4.92 13.79 30.39
C ARG A 503 -6.03 14.62 31.03
N SER A 504 -6.87 13.99 31.83
CA SER A 504 -7.60 14.63 32.92
C SER A 504 -7.52 13.70 34.13
N HIS A 505 -7.21 14.30 35.28
CA HIS A 505 -7.25 13.67 36.58
C HIS A 505 -8.65 13.12 36.85
N GLU A 506 -8.75 11.84 37.22
CA GLU A 506 -9.53 11.34 38.36
C GLU A 506 -9.53 9.80 38.36
N ILE A 507 -9.26 9.26 39.53
CA ILE A 507 -9.32 7.83 39.85
C ILE A 507 -10.77 7.52 40.24
N ALA A 508 -11.39 6.49 39.67
CA ALA A 508 -12.28 5.59 40.41
C ALA A 508 -12.67 4.32 39.64
N ASN A 509 -12.34 3.19 40.26
CA ASN A 509 -13.15 1.98 40.38
C ASN A 509 -13.38 1.08 39.16
N THR A 510 -12.38 0.23 38.90
CA THR A 510 -12.61 -1.22 38.77
C THR A 510 -11.51 -1.94 39.55
N LYS A 511 -11.89 -2.98 40.31
CA LYS A 511 -11.01 -3.71 41.25
C LYS A 511 -9.85 -4.33 40.48
N LYS A 512 -8.65 -3.75 40.62
CA LYS A 512 -7.38 -4.34 40.18
C LYS A 512 -7.02 -5.44 41.17
N LEU A 513 -6.69 -6.64 40.67
CA LEU A 513 -5.95 -7.60 41.47
C LEU A 513 -4.59 -6.98 41.81
N SER A 514 -4.28 -6.96 43.09
CA SER A 514 -3.01 -6.50 43.63
C SER A 514 -1.86 -7.38 43.14
N TYR A 515 -0.66 -6.81 43.10
CA TYR A 515 0.56 -7.52 42.70
C TYR A 515 0.80 -8.79 43.56
N THR A 516 0.41 -8.74 44.83
CA THR A 516 0.42 -9.88 45.76
C THR A 516 -0.53 -11.00 45.32
N GLU A 517 -1.76 -10.69 44.87
CA GLU A 517 -2.71 -11.72 44.40
C GLU A 517 -2.26 -12.39 43.09
N ILE A 518 -1.48 -11.69 42.26
CA ILE A 518 -0.90 -12.25 41.02
C ILE A 518 0.31 -13.13 41.34
N VAL A 519 1.14 -12.74 42.32
CA VAL A 519 2.27 -13.54 42.79
C VAL A 519 1.79 -14.81 43.47
N ASP A 520 0.79 -14.74 44.35
CA ASP A 520 0.20 -15.91 45.00
C ASP A 520 -0.43 -16.87 43.98
N PHE A 521 -1.13 -16.36 42.96
CA PHE A 521 -1.68 -17.19 41.89
C PHE A 521 -0.58 -17.92 41.08
N LEU A 522 0.54 -17.26 40.82
CA LEU A 522 1.67 -17.85 40.08
C LEU A 522 2.47 -18.85 40.94
N ASP A 523 2.58 -18.62 42.25
CA ASP A 523 3.20 -19.56 43.18
C ASP A 523 2.31 -20.79 43.43
N THR A 524 0.99 -20.64 43.47
CA THR A 524 0.03 -21.76 43.57
C THR A 524 0.03 -22.65 42.31
N MET A 525 0.36 -22.08 41.15
CA MET A 525 0.54 -22.82 39.89
C MET A 525 1.90 -23.53 39.80
N ARG A 526 2.87 -23.15 40.63
CA ARG A 526 4.21 -23.75 40.69
C ARG A 526 4.30 -24.93 41.65
N THR A 527 3.41 -25.02 42.63
CA THR A 527 3.40 -26.06 43.67
C THR A 527 2.49 -27.26 43.35
N ASN A 528 1.76 -27.22 42.24
CA ASN A 528 0.88 -28.31 41.78
C ASN A 528 1.41 -29.05 40.52
N SER A 529 2.74 -29.13 40.36
CA SER A 529 3.42 -29.96 39.35
C SER A 529 4.41 -30.91 40.00
#